data_AF-A0A973R8F8-F1
#
_entry.id   AF-A0A973R8F8-F1
#
_cell.length_a   1.000
_cell.length_b   1.000
_cell.length_c   1.000
_cell.angle_alpha   90.00
_cell.angle_beta   90.00
_cell.angle_gamma   90.00
#
_symmetry.space_group_name_H-M   'P 1'
#
loop_
_entity.id
_entity.type
_entity.pdbx_description
1 polymer ?
#
loop_
_entity_poly.entity_id
_entity_poly.type
_entity_poly.pdbx_seq_one_letter_code
_entity_poly.pdbx_strand_id
1 'polypeptide(L)'
;MPKPLPLPDDLLPLHAAAVEADRAMTATREAGGDVDAARDAYVAAALALRAHPIWEEARGAACYAQTWQASLDAAKAHLDDEEQAAA
;
A
#
# COMPACT_ATOMS: atom_id res chain seq x y z
N MET A 1 -9.85 2.13 -25.77
CA MET A 1 -9.05 2.62 -24.63
C MET A 1 -9.45 1.79 -23.42
N PRO A 2 -8.51 1.23 -22.65
CA PRO A 2 -8.86 0.53 -21.41
C PRO A 2 -9.62 1.51 -20.52
N LYS A 3 -10.82 1.11 -20.10
CA LYS A 3 -11.68 1.93 -19.26
C LYS A 3 -11.01 1.99 -17.88
N PRO A 4 -10.79 3.18 -17.28
CA PRO A 4 -10.27 3.25 -15.92
C PRO A 4 -11.24 2.49 -15.02
N LEU A 5 -10.76 1.40 -14.44
CA LEU A 5 -11.46 0.71 -13.36
C LEU A 5 -11.32 1.62 -12.13
N PRO A 6 -12.42 2.09 -11.53
CA PRO A 6 -12.34 2.80 -10.26
C PRO A 6 -11.62 1.89 -9.25
N LEU A 7 -10.74 2.48 -8.46
CA LEU A 7 -10.09 1.76 -7.36
C LEU A 7 -11.17 1.25 -6.41
N PRO A 8 -11.23 -0.05 -6.13
CA PRO A 8 -12.02 -0.57 -5.04
C PRO A 8 -11.62 0.10 -3.72
N ASP A 9 -12.61 0.58 -2.96
CA ASP A 9 -12.38 1.31 -1.69
C ASP A 9 -11.61 0.47 -0.66
N ASP A 10 -11.68 -0.86 -0.77
CA ASP A 10 -11.01 -1.84 0.09
C ASP A 10 -9.53 -2.06 -0.25
N LEU A 11 -9.04 -1.58 -1.40
CA LEU A 11 -7.60 -1.60 -1.70
C LEU A 11 -6.83 -0.48 -1.02
N LEU A 12 -7.47 0.64 -0.72
CA LEU A 12 -6.81 1.79 -0.11
C LEU A 12 -6.23 1.45 1.27
N PRO A 13 -6.98 0.82 2.20
CA PRO A 13 -6.44 0.40 3.50
C PRO A 13 -5.27 -0.58 3.39
N LEU A 14 -5.29 -1.49 2.40
CA LEU A 14 -4.23 -2.48 2.21
C LEU A 14 -2.93 -1.84 1.73
N HIS A 15 -3.02 -0.86 0.82
CA HIS A 15 -1.86 -0.08 0.40
C HIS A 15 -1.34 0.82 1.52
N ALA A 16 -2.23 1.45 2.30
CA ALA A 16 -1.85 2.27 3.45
C ALA A 16 -1.08 1.43 4.49
N ALA A 17 -1.59 0.24 4.84
CA ALA A 17 -0.92 -0.68 5.75
C ALA A 17 0.47 -1.11 5.24
N ALA A 18 0.61 -1.36 3.94
CA ALA A 18 1.91 -1.70 3.36
C ALA A 18 2.91 -0.53 3.42
N VAL A 19 2.45 0.70 3.16
CA VAL A 19 3.29 1.92 3.24
C VAL A 19 3.68 2.22 4.68
N GLU A 20 2.76 2.10 5.64
CA GLU A 20 3.02 2.31 7.06
C GLU A 20 4.04 1.30 7.59
N ALA A 21 3.87 0.02 7.24
CA ALA A 21 4.83 -1.02 7.60
C ALA A 21 6.22 -0.77 7.01
N ASP A 22 6.31 -0.27 5.77
CA ASP A 22 7.58 0.12 5.14
C ASP A 22 8.25 1.33 5.83
N ARG A 23 7.47 2.35 6.19
CA ARG A 23 7.94 3.49 7.01
C ARG A 23 8.46 3.01 8.37
N ALA A 24 7.71 2.14 9.05
CA ALA A 24 8.09 1.56 10.33
C ALA A 24 9.37 0.71 10.23
N MET A 25 9.53 -0.09 9.16
CA MET A 25 10.77 -0.83 8.89
C MET A 25 11.96 0.12 8.69
N THR A 26 11.77 1.20 7.93
CA THR A 26 12.81 2.21 7.67
C THR A 26 13.24 2.89 8.98
N ALA A 27 12.29 3.43 9.74
CA ALA A 27 12.56 4.10 11.01
C ALA A 27 13.22 3.16 12.03
N THR A 28 12.76 1.91 12.12
CA THR A 28 13.32 0.92 13.03
C THR A 28 14.75 0.53 12.63
N ARG A 29 15.03 0.39 11.32
CA ARG A 29 16.38 0.13 10.81
C ARG A 29 17.32 1.31 11.10
N GLU A 30 16.87 2.55 10.91
CA GLU A 30 17.65 3.75 11.23
C GLU A 30 17.96 3.87 12.72
N ALA A 31 17.02 3.44 13.57
CA ALA A 31 17.22 3.35 15.02
C ALA A 31 18.07 2.14 15.47
N GLY A 32 18.46 1.25 14.55
CA GLY A 32 19.19 0.02 14.86
C GLY A 32 18.36 -1.05 15.60
N GLY A 33 17.04 -0.97 15.51
CA GLY A 33 16.09 -1.87 16.16
C GLY A 33 15.72 -3.10 15.33
N ASP A 34 14.87 -3.95 15.91
CA ASP A 34 14.33 -5.16 15.29
C ASP A 34 13.13 -4.86 14.39
N VAL A 35 13.24 -5.18 13.10
CA VAL A 35 12.23 -4.90 12.07
C VAL A 35 11.20 -6.02 11.90
N ASP A 36 11.29 -7.13 12.65
CA ASP A 36 10.48 -8.33 12.40
C ASP A 36 8.97 -8.05 12.46
N ALA A 37 8.50 -7.26 13.44
CA ALA A 37 7.08 -6.91 13.54
C ALA A 37 6.59 -6.06 12.35
N ALA A 38 7.38 -5.08 11.91
CA ALA A 38 7.05 -4.23 10.77
C ALA A 38 7.12 -5.03 9.46
N ARG A 39 8.05 -5.99 9.37
CA ARG A 39 8.16 -6.92 8.24
C ARG A 39 6.94 -7.85 8.17
N ASP A 40 6.48 -8.40 9.30
CA ASP A 40 5.29 -9.25 9.34
C ASP A 40 4.04 -8.48 8.92
N ALA A 41 3.89 -7.22 9.37
CA ALA A 41 2.82 -6.34 8.94
C ALA A 41 2.86 -6.07 7.42
N TYR A 42 4.05 -5.81 6.87
CA TYR A 42 4.23 -5.62 5.42
C TYR A 42 3.85 -6.89 4.64
N VAL A 43 4.29 -8.07 5.11
CA VAL A 43 3.98 -9.36 4.48
C VAL A 43 2.48 -9.62 4.52
N ALA A 44 1.80 -9.34 5.64
CA ALA A 44 0.36 -9.51 5.76
C ALA A 44 -0.40 -8.62 4.77
N ALA A 45 -0.03 -7.34 4.66
CA ALA A 45 -0.61 -6.41 3.69
C ALA A 45 -0.38 -6.87 2.24
N ALA A 46 0.84 -7.32 1.92
CA ALA A 46 1.19 -7.83 0.59
C ALA A 46 0.42 -9.11 0.23
N LEU A 47 0.21 -10.02 1.18
CA LEU A 47 -0.59 -11.23 0.98
C LEU A 47 -2.08 -10.89 0.75
N ALA A 48 -2.63 -9.93 1.51
CA ALA A 48 -3.99 -9.47 1.34
C ALA A 48 -4.20 -8.79 -0.03
N LEU A 49 -3.25 -7.94 -0.46
CA LEU A 49 -3.25 -7.35 -1.81
C LEU A 49 -3.23 -8.41 -2.90
N ARG A 50 -2.43 -9.47 -2.74
CA ARG A 50 -2.34 -10.58 -3.69
C ARG A 50 -3.59 -11.48 -3.70
N ALA A 51 -4.30 -11.56 -2.57
CA ALA A 51 -5.55 -12.29 -2.46
C ALA A 51 -6.75 -11.52 -3.05
N HIS A 52 -6.58 -10.23 -3.32
CA HIS A 52 -7.67 -9.40 -3.82
C HIS A 52 -8.10 -9.81 -5.25
N PRO A 53 -9.41 -9.87 -5.57
CA PRO A 53 -9.90 -10.40 -6.85
C PRO A 53 -9.33 -9.72 -8.11
N ILE A 54 -9.02 -8.43 -8.02
CA ILE A 54 -8.46 -7.69 -9.16
C ILE A 54 -6.96 -7.96 -9.39
N TRP A 55 -6.27 -8.68 -8.50
CA TRP A 55 -4.81 -8.85 -8.55
C TRP A 55 -4.33 -9.51 -9.84
N GLU A 56 -4.95 -10.62 -10.24
CA GLU A 56 -4.54 -11.34 -11.45
C GLU A 56 -4.79 -10.52 -12.73
N GLU A 57 -5.90 -9.76 -12.77
CA GLU A 57 -6.17 -8.83 -13.87
C GLU A 57 -5.16 -7.67 -13.88
N ALA A 58 -4.86 -7.09 -12.71
CA ALA A 58 -3.94 -5.97 -12.56
C ALA A 58 -2.49 -6.34 -12.90
N ARG A 59 -2.03 -7.53 -12.48
CA ARG A 59 -0.65 -8.00 -12.70
C ARG A 59 -0.31 -8.22 -14.18
N GLY A 60 -1.29 -8.67 -14.96
CA GLY A 60 -1.09 -9.04 -16.36
C GLY A 60 -1.26 -7.90 -17.36
N ALA A 61 -1.90 -6.80 -16.97
CA ALA A 61 -2.25 -5.73 -17.90
C ALA A 61 -1.60 -4.41 -17.52
N ALA A 62 -0.73 -3.91 -18.42
CA ALA A 62 -0.03 -2.63 -18.29
C ALA A 62 -0.98 -1.43 -18.09
N CYS A 63 -2.24 -1.54 -18.50
CA CYS A 63 -3.24 -0.49 -18.28
C CYS A 63 -3.66 -0.33 -16.82
N TYR A 64 -3.42 -1.33 -15.96
CA TYR A 64 -3.72 -1.25 -14.53
C TYR A 64 -2.58 -0.70 -13.68
N ALA A 65 -1.39 -0.50 -14.26
CA ALA A 65 -0.28 0.14 -13.58
C ALA A 65 -0.63 1.56 -13.12
N GLN A 66 -1.40 2.31 -13.90
CA GLN A 66 -1.87 3.65 -13.52
C GLN A 66 -2.86 3.60 -12.35
N THR A 67 -3.78 2.64 -12.35
CA THR A 67 -4.75 2.44 -11.25
C THR A 67 -4.03 2.05 -9.96
N TRP A 68 -3.07 1.14 -10.04
CA TRP A 68 -2.25 0.72 -8.90
C TRP A 68 -1.40 1.86 -8.32
N GLN A 69 -0.80 2.67 -9.21
CA GLN A 69 -0.05 3.86 -8.79
C GLN A 69 -0.98 4.87 -8.11
N ALA A 70 -2.18 5.09 -8.66
CA ALA A 70 -3.16 5.99 -8.04
C ALA A 70 -3.59 5.53 -6.64
N SER A 71 -3.70 4.21 -6.37
CA SER A 71 -3.97 3.73 -4.99
C SER A 71 -2.82 3.95 -4.05
N LEU A 72 -1.58 3.76 -4.52
CA LEU A 72 -0.39 4.05 -3.73
C LEU A 72 -0.28 5.55 -3.42
N ASP A 73 -0.56 6.41 -4.40
CA ASP A 73 -0.54 7.87 -4.22
C ASP A 73 -1.64 8.32 -3.25
N ALA A 74 -2.85 7.75 -3.36
CA ALA A 74 -3.95 8.04 -2.44
C ALA A 74 -3.66 7.54 -1.02
N ALA A 75 -3.09 6.33 -0.88
CA ALA A 75 -2.68 5.79 0.42
C ALA A 75 -1.60 6.66 1.07
N LYS A 76 -0.63 7.13 0.28
CA LYS A 76 0.41 8.03 0.76
C LYS A 76 -0.17 9.39 1.19
N ALA A 77 -1.04 9.99 0.38
CA ALA A 77 -1.68 11.25 0.73
C ALA A 77 -2.51 11.15 2.02
N HIS A 78 -3.26 10.05 2.19
CA HIS A 78 -4.02 9.78 3.41
C HIS A 78 -3.12 9.74 4.65
N LEU A 79 -1.99 9.03 4.58
CA LEU A 79 -1.03 8.97 5.69
C LEU A 79 -0.36 10.32 5.96
N ASP A 80 -0.03 11.07 4.91
CA ASP A 80 0.58 12.41 5.04
C ASP A 80 -0.42 13.41 5.68
N ASP A 81 -1.72 13.29 5.38
CA ASP A 81 -2.79 14.07 6.01
C ASP A 81 -2.97 13.71 7.49
N GLU A 82 -2.91 12.41 7.83
CA GLU A 82 -2.97 11.93 9.22
C GLU A 82 -1.77 12.42 10.04
N GLU A 83 -0.57 12.39 9.46
CA GLU A 83 0.66 12.88 10.08
C GLU A 83 0.60 14.39 10.34
N GLN A 84 0.05 15.18 9.39
CA GLN A 84 -0.17 16.61 9.58
C GLN A 84 -1.26 16.93 10.61
N ALA A 85 -2.31 16.11 10.72
CA ALA A 85 -3.37 16.28 11.71
C ALA A 85 -2.91 15.93 13.14
N ALA A 86 -1.87 15.12 13.28
CA ALA A 86 -1.30 14.70 14.56
C ALA A 86 -0.17 15.61 15.09
N ALA A 87 0.29 16.58 14.29
CA ALA A 87 1.38 17.53 14.61
C ALA A 87 0.86 18.85 15.21
#